data_AF-A0A3N6M5L5-F1
#
_entry.id   AF-A0A3N6M5L5-F1
#
_cell.length_a   1.000
_cell.length_b   1.000
_cell.length_c   1.000
_cell.angle_alpha   90.00
_cell.angle_beta   90.00
_cell.angle_gamma   90.00
#
_symmetry.space_group_name_H-M   'P 1'
#
loop_
_entity.id
_entity.type
_entity.pdbx_description
1 polymer ?
#
loop_
_entity_poly.entity_id
_entity_poly.type
_entity_poly.pdbx_seq_one_letter_code
_entity_poly.pdbx_strand_id
1 'polypeptide(L)'
;MPLGDVSTALETSERGLDPEDARARLGRAGPNEIEAEEGVSPLRILFGVEPLGLVHWVQIAIAAAVFALLMALFVTVEDRYFERY
;
A
#
# COMPACT_ATOMS: atom_id res chain seq x y z
N MET A 1 -4.79 -28.05 -18.16
CA MET A 1 -3.58 -28.69 -18.71
C MET A 1 -3.16 -29.79 -17.74
N PRO A 2 -3.09 -31.06 -18.16
CA PRO A 2 -2.49 -32.16 -17.39
C PRO A 2 -1.06 -31.83 -16.92
N LEU A 3 -0.63 -32.37 -15.78
CA LEU A 3 0.73 -32.14 -15.24
C LEU A 3 1.82 -32.60 -16.20
N GLY A 4 1.64 -33.73 -16.89
CA GLY A 4 2.60 -34.24 -17.88
C GLY A 4 2.82 -33.29 -19.05
N ASP A 5 1.79 -32.55 -19.44
CA ASP A 5 1.88 -31.55 -20.51
C ASP A 5 2.68 -30.32 -20.05
N VAL A 6 2.51 -29.92 -18.79
CA VAL A 6 3.31 -28.82 -18.18
C VAL A 6 4.76 -29.24 -18.02
N SER A 7 5.03 -30.45 -17.54
CA SER A 7 6.39 -30.99 -17.39
C SER A 7 7.10 -31.08 -18.74
N THR A 8 6.40 -31.52 -19.78
CA THR A 8 6.94 -31.54 -21.15
C THR A 8 7.19 -30.14 -21.68
N ALA A 9 6.24 -29.22 -21.51
CA ALA A 9 6.36 -27.83 -21.97
C ALA A 9 7.49 -27.07 -21.27
N LEU A 10 7.74 -27.35 -20.00
CA LEU A 10 8.80 -26.73 -19.20
C LEU A 10 10.10 -27.54 -19.19
N GLU A 11 10.18 -28.60 -19.99
CA GLU A 11 11.34 -29.49 -20.08
C GLU A 11 11.83 -29.92 -18.68
N THR A 12 10.91 -30.39 -17.85
CA THR A 12 11.17 -30.77 -16.46
C THR A 12 10.55 -32.12 -16.14
N SER A 13 10.93 -32.69 -14.99
CA SER A 13 10.45 -33.99 -14.53
C SER A 13 9.57 -33.84 -13.29
N GLU A 14 8.85 -34.90 -12.92
CA GLU A 14 8.12 -34.94 -11.64
C GLU A 14 9.04 -34.84 -10.42
N ARG A 15 10.33 -35.16 -10.58
CA ARG A 15 11.36 -35.00 -9.54
C ARG A 15 11.94 -33.58 -9.48
N GLY A 16 11.48 -32.69 -10.36
CA GLY A 16 11.99 -31.31 -10.48
C GLY A 16 13.09 -31.19 -11.52
N LEU A 17 13.85 -30.09 -11.41
CA LEU A 17 14.95 -29.73 -12.32
C LEU A 17 16.29 -30.28 -11.84
N ASP A 18 17.16 -30.62 -12.78
CA ASP A 18 18.57 -30.87 -12.48
C ASP A 18 19.23 -29.58 -11.98
N PRO A 19 20.13 -29.63 -10.97
CA PRO A 19 20.82 -28.44 -10.46
C PRO A 19 21.64 -27.68 -11.50
N GLU A 20 22.19 -28.34 -12.52
CA GLU A 20 22.91 -27.67 -13.61
C GLU A 20 21.96 -26.92 -14.54
N ASP A 21 20.86 -27.56 -14.92
CA ASP A 21 19.80 -26.94 -15.71
C ASP A 21 19.18 -25.75 -14.97
N ALA A 22 19.01 -25.85 -13.64
CA ALA A 22 18.45 -24.78 -12.83
C ALA A 22 19.36 -23.54 -12.83
N ARG A 23 20.67 -23.76 -12.72
CA ARG A 23 21.67 -22.68 -12.82
C ARG A 23 21.70 -22.08 -14.23
N ALA A 24 21.64 -22.91 -15.26
CA ALA A 24 21.60 -22.44 -16.65
C ALA A 24 20.33 -21.60 -16.94
N ARG A 25 19.19 -21.97 -16.34
CA ARG A 25 17.95 -21.17 -16.43
C ARG A 25 18.06 -19.88 -15.64
N LEU A 26 18.57 -19.92 -14.41
CA LEU A 26 18.77 -18.73 -13.58
C LEU A 26 19.71 -17.72 -14.27
N GLY A 27 20.79 -18.19 -14.89
CA GLY A 27 21.72 -17.34 -15.65
C GLY A 27 21.11 -16.71 -16.90
N ARG A 28 20.12 -17.37 -17.53
CA ARG A 28 19.42 -16.84 -18.72
C ARG A 28 18.24 -15.93 -18.38
N ALA A 29 17.45 -16.29 -17.36
CA ALA A 29 16.19 -15.63 -17.03
C ALA A 29 16.34 -14.55 -15.95
N GLY A 30 17.41 -14.62 -15.14
CA GLY A 30 17.57 -13.78 -13.97
C GLY A 30 16.79 -14.30 -12.74
N PRO A 31 16.99 -13.68 -11.57
CA PRO A 31 16.25 -14.00 -10.36
C PRO A 31 14.75 -13.72 -10.55
N ASN A 32 13.90 -14.55 -9.94
CA ASN A 32 12.45 -14.34 -9.93
C ASN A 32 12.07 -13.28 -8.87
N GLU A 33 12.60 -12.08 -9.04
CA GLU A 33 12.29 -10.91 -8.23
C GLU A 33 11.81 -9.78 -9.14
N ILE A 34 10.93 -8.94 -8.61
CA ILE A 34 10.51 -7.72 -9.29
C ILE A 34 11.54 -6.65 -8.94
N GLU A 35 12.12 -5.99 -9.94
CA GLU A 35 13.03 -4.87 -9.73
C GLU A 35 12.33 -3.79 -8.90
N ALA A 36 12.78 -3.62 -7.67
CA ALA A 36 12.25 -2.59 -6.78
C ALA A 36 12.93 -1.27 -7.13
N GLU A 37 12.17 -0.34 -7.69
CA GLU A 37 12.55 1.08 -7.72
C GLU A 37 12.84 1.53 -6.27
N GLU A 38 14.07 1.96 -5.98
CA GLU A 38 14.48 2.44 -4.66
C GLU A 38 13.50 3.52 -4.17
N GLY A 39 12.72 3.22 -3.12
CA GLY A 39 11.80 4.18 -2.48
C GLY A 39 10.30 3.89 -2.64
N VAL A 40 9.89 2.79 -3.28
CA VAL A 40 8.47 2.37 -3.29
C VAL A 40 8.24 1.23 -2.30
N SER A 41 7.63 1.54 -1.15
CA SER A 41 7.24 0.53 -0.17
C SER A 41 6.18 -0.43 -0.75
N PRO A 42 6.26 -1.76 -0.53
CA PRO A 42 5.24 -2.72 -0.97
C PRO A 42 3.82 -2.38 -0.47
N LEU A 43 3.70 -1.80 0.73
CA LEU A 43 2.42 -1.31 1.25
C LEU A 43 1.87 -0.14 0.40
N ARG A 44 2.75 0.69 -0.15
CA ARG A 44 2.36 1.80 -1.03
C ARG A 44 1.78 1.30 -2.35
N ILE A 45 2.32 0.19 -2.87
CA ILE A 45 1.82 -0.48 -4.08
C ILE A 45 0.47 -1.16 -3.79
N LEU A 46 0.35 -1.87 -2.67
CA LEU A 46 -0.87 -2.60 -2.31
C LEU A 46 -2.05 -1.67 -2.04
N PHE A 47 -1.82 -0.52 -1.39
CA PHE A 47 -2.87 0.40 -0.95
C PHE A 47 -2.97 1.69 -1.79
N GLY A 48 -2.09 1.91 -2.76
CA GLY A 48 -2.13 3.10 -3.61
C GLY A 48 -2.08 4.43 -2.84
N VAL A 49 -1.35 4.48 -1.72
CA VAL A 49 -1.32 5.67 -0.84
C VAL A 49 -0.44 6.77 -1.42
N GLU A 50 -1.06 7.92 -1.69
CA GLU A 50 -0.41 9.17 -2.14
C GLU A 50 0.04 10.00 -0.92
N PRO A 51 1.30 10.48 -0.86
CA PRO A 51 1.74 11.34 0.22
C PRO A 51 1.00 12.70 0.22
N LEU A 52 0.54 13.13 1.40
CA LEU A 52 -0.15 14.41 1.54
C LEU A 52 0.81 15.58 1.30
N GLY A 53 0.57 16.33 0.22
CA GLY A 53 1.22 17.62 -0.02
C GLY A 53 0.75 18.74 0.92
N LEU A 54 1.42 19.90 0.86
CA LEU A 54 1.16 21.07 1.72
C LEU A 54 -0.30 21.56 1.66
N VAL A 55 -0.95 21.50 0.50
CA VAL A 55 -2.35 21.92 0.33
C VAL A 55 -3.29 21.11 1.24
N HIS A 56 -3.08 19.79 1.33
CA HIS A 56 -3.89 18.92 2.19
C HIS A 56 -3.71 19.26 3.67
N TRP A 57 -2.48 19.57 4.09
CA TRP A 57 -2.21 20.02 5.46
C TRP A 57 -2.91 21.33 5.80
N VAL A 58 -2.90 22.30 4.87
CA VAL A 58 -3.64 23.55 5.03
C VAL A 58 -5.14 23.30 5.13
N GLN A 59 -5.70 22.42 4.29
CA GLN A 59 -7.12 22.06 4.36
C GLN A 59 -7.48 21.41 5.69
N ILE A 60 -6.67 20.48 6.19
CA ILE A 60 -6.86 19.84 7.50
C ILE A 60 -6.84 20.88 8.61
N ALA A 61 -5.86 21.79 8.58
CA ALA A 61 -5.74 22.85 9.58
C ALA A 61 -6.98 23.77 9.58
N ILE A 62 -7.46 24.16 8.40
CA ILE A 62 -8.68 24.98 8.26
C ILE A 62 -9.90 24.23 8.80
N ALA A 63 -10.08 22.97 8.42
CA ALA A 63 -11.20 22.15 8.89
C ALA A 63 -11.20 21.99 10.41
N ALA A 64 -10.03 21.71 10.99
CA ALA A 64 -9.86 21.60 12.44
C ALA A 64 -10.17 22.92 13.16
N ALA A 65 -9.72 24.06 12.61
CA ALA A 65 -9.99 25.37 13.18
C ALA A 65 -11.49 25.72 13.16
N VAL A 66 -12.17 25.48 12.03
CA VAL A 66 -13.62 25.69 11.92
C VAL A 66 -14.36 24.79 12.91
N PHE A 67 -13.99 23.52 13.00
CA PHE A 67 -14.60 22.59 13.96
C PHE A 67 -14.42 23.06 15.41
N ALA A 68 -13.22 23.48 15.79
CA ALA A 68 -12.94 24.00 17.12
C ALA A 68 -13.77 25.26 17.44
N LEU A 69 -13.93 26.18 16.47
CA LEU A 69 -14.77 27.37 16.62
C LEU A 69 -16.24 27.02 16.83
N LEU A 70 -16.76 26.06 16.06
CA LEU A 70 -18.14 25.58 16.22
C LEU A 70 -18.36 24.95 17.59
N MET A 71 -17.41 24.12 18.04
CA MET A 71 -17.45 23.54 19.39
C MET A 71 -17.40 24.61 20.48
N ALA A 72 -16.52 25.61 20.34
CA ALA A 72 -16.42 26.71 21.31
C ALA A 72 -17.72 27.53 21.37
N LEU A 73 -18.33 27.81 20.22
CA LEU A 73 -19.62 28.50 20.15
C LEU A 73 -20.71 27.65 20.82
N PHE A 74 -20.77 26.36 20.51
CA PHE A 74 -21.71 25.43 21.10
C PHE A 74 -21.61 25.42 22.63
N VAL A 75 -20.40 25.25 23.16
CA VAL A 75 -20.13 25.29 24.61
C VAL A 75 -20.57 26.62 25.22
N THR A 76 -20.26 27.75 24.58
CA THR A 76 -20.64 29.08 25.07
C THR A 76 -22.17 29.27 25.08
N VAL A 77 -22.87 28.66 24.12
CA VAL A 77 -24.33 28.69 24.05
C VAL A 77 -24.92 27.84 25.18
N GLU A 78 -24.42 26.62 25.38
CA GLU A 78 -24.85 25.75 26.48
C GLU A 78 -24.69 26.44 27.84
N ASP A 79 -23.50 26.98 28.11
CA ASP A 79 -23.18 27.67 29.37
C ASP A 79 -24.20 28.77 29.68
N ARG A 80 -24.52 29.60 28.68
CA ARG A 80 -25.53 30.67 28.79
C ARG A 80 -26.95 30.16 29.02
N TYR A 81 -27.33 29.01 28.48
CA TYR A 81 -28.65 28.43 28.70
C TYR A 81 -28.79 27.82 30.10
N PHE A 82 -27.72 27.19 30.61
CA PHE A 82 -27.72 26.57 31.94
C PHE A 82 -27.59 27.59 33.08
N GLU A 83 -26.88 28.71 32.88
CA GLU A 83 -26.84 29.81 33.87
C GLU A 83 -28.21 30.49 34.09
N ARG A 84 -29.17 30.29 33.18
CA ARG A 84 -30.49 30.93 33.23
C ARG A 84 -31.53 30.16 34.04
N TYR A 85 -31.22 28.93 34.49
CA TYR A 85 -32.07 28.09 35.34
C TYR A 85 -31.47 27.91 36.73
#